data_AF-A0A4Y7IVJ6-F1
#
_entry.id   AF-A0A4Y7IVJ6-F1
#
_cell.length_a   1.000
_cell.length_b   1.000
_cell.length_c   1.000
_cell.angle_alpha   90.00
_cell.angle_beta   90.00
_cell.angle_gamma   90.00
#
_symmetry.space_group_name_H-M   'P 1'
#
loop_
_entity.id
_entity.type
_entity.pdbx_description
1 polymer ?
#
loop_
_entity_poly.entity_id
_entity_poly.type
_entity_poly.pdbx_seq_one_letter_code
_entity_poly.pdbx_strand_id
1 'polypeptide(L)'
;MADTKKMVTLMSCDGETFEVEEAVALQSGTIKHMIEDGCADNAIPIPNITSNILAKVIEYCKKHAEETPQGDARRRYTVEEDLKNWDAEFIIKVNDYILFDLILAANYLNIKDLLELTTQKVADTIKGKTPEQIRKYFYIKKDFTPEEEAEIMKEKITLKSCDGEIFDVDEAVALQSRTIKHIIEDGCADNAIPLPNVKSQTLAKVIAYCKKHVETSEGNGRREDLDKWDAVFVKVGQYTLFEYILAANYLDIKSKYFNIKNDFTPEEEEEEVRNKAF
;
A
#
# COMPACT_ATOMS: atom_id res chain seq x y z
N MET A 1 41.96 33.84 19.38
CA MET A 1 42.19 33.55 17.95
C MET A 1 40.82 33.26 17.36
N ALA A 2 40.41 33.98 16.32
CA ALA A 2 39.13 33.70 15.68
C ALA A 2 39.20 32.30 15.09
N ASP A 3 38.27 31.44 15.47
CA ASP A 3 38.12 30.09 14.95
C ASP A 3 37.72 30.24 13.47
N THR A 4 38.69 30.12 12.56
CA THR A 4 38.45 30.25 11.13
C THR A 4 37.68 29.03 10.66
N LYS A 5 36.38 29.19 10.44
CA LYS A 5 35.53 28.14 9.88
C LYS A 5 36.05 27.73 8.50
N LYS A 6 36.27 26.43 8.29
CA LYS A 6 36.68 25.89 7.00
C LYS A 6 35.52 25.95 6.01
N MET A 7 35.80 26.42 4.80
CA MET A 7 34.81 26.63 3.74
C MET A 7 35.06 25.65 2.59
N VAL A 8 34.00 25.24 1.92
CA VAL A 8 34.04 24.47 0.68
C VAL A 8 33.18 25.15 -0.38
N THR A 9 33.58 25.01 -1.65
CA THR A 9 32.85 25.60 -2.78
C THR A 9 32.07 24.50 -3.50
N LEU A 10 30.76 24.69 -3.68
CA LEU A 10 29.89 23.81 -4.46
C LEU A 10 29.53 24.49 -5.78
N MET A 11 29.47 23.74 -6.88
CA MET A 11 29.08 24.27 -8.19
C MET A 11 27.82 23.57 -8.70
N SER A 12 26.76 24.31 -8.98
CA SER A 12 25.51 23.79 -9.57
C SER A 12 25.66 23.45 -11.05
N CYS A 13 24.69 22.74 -11.62
CA CYS A 13 24.74 22.28 -13.00
C CYS A 13 24.64 23.40 -14.04
N ASP A 14 24.12 24.57 -13.65
CA ASP A 14 24.07 25.81 -14.43
C ASP A 14 25.30 26.70 -14.22
N GLY A 15 26.31 26.21 -13.48
CA GLY A 15 27.63 26.84 -13.35
C GLY A 15 27.75 27.88 -12.25
N GLU A 16 26.71 28.08 -11.43
CA GLU A 16 26.78 28.97 -10.27
C GLU A 16 27.53 28.30 -9.11
N THR A 17 28.30 29.09 -8.36
CA THR A 17 29.14 28.59 -7.25
C THR A 17 28.68 29.13 -5.90
N PHE A 18 28.67 28.25 -4.90
CA PHE A 18 28.25 28.55 -3.53
C PHE A 18 29.40 28.25 -2.57
N GLU A 19 29.84 29.24 -1.80
CA GLU A 19 30.72 29.01 -0.66
C GLU A 19 29.90 28.66 0.58
N VAL A 20 30.17 27.49 1.16
CA VAL A 20 29.46 26.99 2.35
C VAL A 20 30.45 26.54 3.40
N GLU A 21 30.07 26.67 4.68
CA GLU A 21 30.88 26.13 5.77
C GLU A 21 30.94 24.60 5.66
N GLU A 22 32.09 24.01 5.96
CA GLU A 22 32.30 22.56 5.90
C GLU A 22 31.27 21.81 6.75
N ALA A 23 30.93 22.32 7.94
CA ALA A 23 29.90 21.74 8.80
C ALA A 23 28.50 21.66 8.14
N VAL A 24 28.18 22.61 7.26
CA VAL A 24 26.93 22.62 6.48
C VAL A 24 27.01 21.60 5.35
N ALA A 25 28.14 21.56 4.63
CA ALA A 25 28.36 20.59 3.56
C ALA A 25 28.37 19.14 4.05
N LEU A 26 28.84 18.88 5.27
CA LEU A 26 28.86 17.56 5.90
C LEU A 26 27.48 16.98 6.22
N GLN A 27 26.41 17.79 6.15
CA GLN A 27 25.04 17.27 6.20
C GLN A 27 24.70 16.39 4.98
N SER A 28 25.39 16.59 3.86
CA SER A 28 25.31 15.72 2.69
C SER A 28 26.29 14.56 2.84
N GLY A 29 25.78 13.32 2.84
CA GLY A 29 26.63 12.14 2.81
C GLY A 29 27.52 12.08 1.57
N THR A 30 26.99 12.48 0.40
CA THR A 30 27.73 12.51 -0.86
C THR A 30 28.90 13.49 -0.80
N ILE A 31 28.66 14.73 -0.34
CA ILE A 31 29.72 15.76 -0.25
C ILE A 31 30.73 15.39 0.84
N LYS A 32 30.27 14.82 1.97
CA LYS A 32 31.16 14.32 3.02
C LYS A 32 32.20 13.34 2.47
N HIS A 33 31.77 12.34 1.70
CA HIS A 33 32.70 11.39 1.10
C HIS A 33 33.68 12.05 0.12
N MET A 34 33.22 13.04 -0.66
CA MET A 34 34.11 13.80 -1.55
C MET A 34 35.17 14.61 -0.80
N ILE A 35 34.82 15.16 0.37
CA ILE A 35 35.77 15.88 1.23
C ILE A 35 36.77 14.89 1.86
N GLU A 36 36.30 13.75 2.37
CA GLU A 36 37.14 12.70 2.97
C GLU A 36 38.15 12.13 1.97
N ASP A 37 37.78 12.01 0.70
CA ASP A 37 38.64 11.54 -0.39
C ASP A 37 39.60 12.63 -0.91
N GLY A 38 39.62 13.82 -0.30
CA GLY A 38 40.51 14.93 -0.69
C GLY A 38 40.14 15.61 -2.01
N CYS A 39 38.90 15.46 -2.48
CA CYS A 39 38.42 16.06 -3.73
C CYS A 39 37.85 17.49 -3.56
N ALA A 40 38.06 18.11 -2.39
CA ALA A 40 37.49 19.42 -2.04
C ALA A 40 38.47 20.60 -2.19
N ASP A 41 39.64 20.39 -2.79
CA ASP A 41 40.63 21.46 -3.04
C ASP A 41 40.16 22.48 -4.08
N ASN A 42 39.22 22.07 -4.94
CA ASN A 42 38.55 22.92 -5.94
C ASN A 42 37.03 22.89 -5.70
N ALA A 43 36.27 23.65 -6.51
CA ALA A 43 34.81 23.59 -6.48
C ALA A 43 34.29 22.17 -6.76
N ILE A 44 33.48 21.64 -5.84
CA ILE A 44 32.85 20.32 -5.96
C ILE A 44 31.66 20.45 -6.93
N PRO A 45 31.68 19.75 -8.08
CA PRO A 45 30.58 19.82 -9.04
C PRO A 45 29.39 19.00 -8.54
N ILE A 46 28.21 19.62 -8.55
CA ILE A 46 26.92 19.01 -8.21
C ILE A 46 26.08 18.92 -9.48
N PRO A 47 26.29 17.88 -10.31
CA PRO A 47 25.58 17.74 -11.58
C PRO A 47 24.09 17.52 -11.35
N ASN A 48 23.29 17.91 -12.35
CA ASN A 48 21.83 17.76 -12.39
C ASN A 48 21.03 18.56 -11.34
N ILE A 49 21.68 19.37 -10.49
CA ILE A 49 21.00 20.24 -9.53
C ILE A 49 21.24 21.70 -9.95
N THR A 50 20.16 22.41 -10.26
CA THR A 50 20.21 23.84 -10.61
C THR A 50 20.53 24.71 -9.41
N SER A 51 21.01 25.94 -9.63
CA SER A 51 21.42 26.83 -8.54
C SER A 51 20.27 27.17 -7.58
N ASN A 52 19.05 27.33 -8.10
CA ASN A 52 17.84 27.58 -7.29
C ASN A 52 17.54 26.43 -6.31
N ILE A 53 17.67 25.18 -6.76
CA ILE A 53 17.43 24.01 -5.91
C ILE A 53 18.58 23.82 -4.93
N LEU A 54 19.83 23.98 -5.40
CA LEU A 54 21.00 23.89 -4.55
C LEU A 54 20.98 24.94 -3.43
N ALA A 55 20.54 26.17 -3.71
CA ALA A 55 20.36 27.21 -2.70
C ALA A 55 19.37 26.79 -1.61
N LYS A 56 18.28 26.12 -1.97
CA LYS A 56 17.28 25.60 -1.01
C LYS A 56 17.83 24.45 -0.17
N VAL A 57 18.61 23.56 -0.77
CA VAL A 57 19.32 22.50 -0.04
C VAL A 57 20.30 23.11 0.96
N ILE A 58 21.09 24.11 0.55
CA ILE A 58 22.06 24.79 1.42
C ILE A 58 21.34 25.51 2.56
N GLU A 59 20.22 26.19 2.30
CA GLU A 59 19.37 26.82 3.32
C GLU A 59 18.95 25.81 4.40
N TYR A 60 18.46 24.64 3.98
CA TYR A 60 18.06 23.55 4.87
C TYR A 60 19.24 23.02 5.70
N CYS A 61 20.34 22.65 5.03
CA CYS A 61 21.54 22.11 5.70
C CYS A 61 22.13 23.11 6.69
N LYS A 62 22.09 24.41 6.37
CA LYS A 62 22.63 25.45 7.25
C LYS A 62 21.86 25.51 8.56
N LYS A 63 20.53 25.51 8.49
CA LYS A 63 19.69 25.52 9.70
C LYS A 63 19.93 24.27 10.57
N HIS A 64 20.07 23.10 9.95
CA HIS A 64 20.26 21.83 10.68
C HIS A 64 21.69 21.66 11.24
N ALA A 65 22.70 22.27 10.60
CA ALA A 65 24.07 22.27 11.12
C ALA A 65 24.23 23.21 12.33
N GLU A 66 23.60 24.40 12.30
CA GLU A 66 23.68 25.38 13.38
C GLU A 66 23.04 24.88 14.70
N GLU A 67 22.00 24.05 14.59
CA GLU A 67 21.19 23.57 15.71
C GLU A 67 21.61 22.17 16.19
N THR A 68 22.86 21.77 15.97
CA THR A 68 23.34 20.46 16.44
C THR A 68 23.28 20.42 17.98
N PRO A 69 22.53 19.48 18.63
CA PRO A 69 22.21 19.60 20.05
C PRO A 69 23.45 19.47 20.96
N GLN A 70 23.98 20.59 21.46
CA GLN A 70 24.99 20.62 22.52
C GLN A 70 24.33 21.00 23.85
N GLY A 71 24.31 20.09 24.83
CA GLY A 71 23.77 20.36 26.17
C GLY A 71 22.95 19.23 26.79
N ASP A 72 22.25 19.57 27.88
CA ASP A 72 21.37 18.66 28.63
C ASP A 72 20.11 18.23 27.86
N ALA A 73 19.41 17.21 28.37
CA ALA A 73 18.24 16.62 27.70
C ALA A 73 17.10 17.62 27.45
N ARG A 74 16.94 18.65 28.29
CA ARG A 74 15.88 19.66 28.10
C ARG A 74 16.19 20.57 26.93
N ARG A 75 17.46 21.00 26.78
CA ARG A 75 17.88 21.80 25.62
C ARG A 75 17.79 21.03 24.31
N ARG A 76 18.07 19.72 24.32
CA ARG A 76 17.91 18.89 23.10
C ARG A 76 16.45 18.86 22.64
N TYR A 77 15.53 18.65 23.56
CA TYR A 77 14.09 18.65 23.25
C TYR A 77 13.62 19.97 22.64
N THR A 78 14.02 21.12 23.21
CA THR A 78 13.63 22.43 22.67
C THR A 78 14.17 22.67 21.27
N VAL A 79 15.43 22.28 21.02
CA VAL A 79 16.05 22.44 19.69
C VAL A 79 15.37 21.55 18.65
N GLU A 80 15.02 20.31 19.00
CA GLU A 80 14.27 19.41 18.11
C GLU A 80 12.88 19.95 17.77
N GLU A 81 12.18 20.56 18.73
CA GLU A 81 10.87 21.17 18.50
C GLU A 81 10.97 22.42 17.61
N ASP A 82 11.97 23.27 17.84
CA ASP A 82 12.23 24.45 17.01
C ASP A 82 12.60 24.08 15.56
N LEU A 83 13.40 23.01 15.37
CA LEU A 83 13.71 22.48 14.04
C LEU A 83 12.46 21.96 13.33
N LYS A 84 11.62 21.17 14.02
CA LYS A 84 10.35 20.67 13.43
C LYS A 84 9.43 21.81 13.00
N ASN A 85 9.34 22.88 13.79
CA ASN A 85 8.54 24.05 13.43
C ASN A 85 9.12 24.77 12.21
N TRP A 86 10.45 24.92 12.16
CA TRP A 86 11.11 25.51 11.00
C TRP A 86 10.95 24.66 9.74
N ASP A 87 11.05 23.33 9.85
CA ASP A 87 10.85 22.39 8.75
C ASP A 87 9.44 22.49 8.17
N ALA A 88 8.44 22.59 9.05
CA ALA A 88 7.05 22.80 8.63
C ALA A 88 6.89 24.11 7.85
N GLU A 89 7.53 25.20 8.30
CA GLU A 89 7.50 26.47 7.57
C GLU A 89 8.27 26.42 6.25
N PHE A 90 9.44 25.78 6.24
CA PHE A 90 10.29 25.62 5.07
C PHE A 90 9.52 24.88 3.98
N ILE A 91 8.94 23.72 4.31
CA ILE A 91 8.25 22.87 3.34
C ILE A 91 6.92 23.46 2.86
N ILE A 92 6.24 24.30 3.65
CA ILE A 92 5.04 25.04 3.22
C ILE A 92 5.36 26.07 2.13
N LYS A 93 6.57 26.67 2.17
CA LYS A 93 7.01 27.68 1.19
C LYS A 93 7.51 27.04 -0.11
N VAL A 94 7.79 25.74 -0.11
CA VAL A 94 8.18 24.97 -1.30
C VAL A 94 6.94 24.67 -2.15
N ASN A 95 6.95 25.11 -3.41
CA ASN A 95 5.88 24.79 -4.36
C ASN A 95 6.09 23.42 -5.03
N ASP A 96 5.06 22.88 -5.70
CA ASP A 96 5.10 21.55 -6.29
C ASP A 96 6.24 21.34 -7.31
N TYR A 97 6.58 22.36 -8.10
CA TYR A 97 7.68 22.27 -9.07
C TYR A 97 9.03 22.11 -8.38
N ILE A 98 9.27 22.92 -7.34
CA ILE A 98 10.51 22.84 -6.54
C ILE A 98 10.54 21.56 -5.71
N LEU A 99 9.39 21.05 -5.25
CA LEU A 99 9.30 19.89 -4.36
C LEU A 99 9.93 18.65 -4.99
N PHE A 100 9.61 18.32 -6.24
CA PHE A 100 10.16 17.14 -6.91
C PHE A 100 11.66 17.25 -7.16
N ASP A 101 12.12 18.42 -7.62
CA ASP A 101 13.55 18.66 -7.81
C ASP A 101 14.30 18.59 -6.47
N LEU A 102 13.68 19.06 -5.38
CA LEU A 102 14.24 18.98 -4.03
C LEU A 102 14.31 17.54 -3.51
N ILE A 103 13.31 16.70 -3.81
CA ILE A 103 13.33 15.25 -3.52
C ILE A 103 14.51 14.59 -4.23
N LEU A 104 14.67 14.85 -5.54
CA LEU A 104 15.76 14.30 -6.34
C LEU A 104 17.13 14.77 -5.83
N ALA A 105 17.24 16.05 -5.49
CA ALA A 105 18.45 16.64 -4.93
C ALA A 105 18.81 16.03 -3.56
N ALA A 106 17.85 15.90 -2.66
CA ALA A 106 18.04 15.31 -1.33
C ALA A 106 18.50 13.85 -1.43
N ASN A 107 17.90 13.07 -2.34
CA ASN A 107 18.30 11.70 -2.60
C ASN A 107 19.72 11.62 -3.19
N TYR A 108 20.04 12.46 -4.18
CA TYR A 108 21.37 12.50 -4.81
C TYR A 108 22.48 12.90 -3.83
N LEU A 109 22.22 13.92 -3.00
CA LEU A 109 23.16 14.41 -2.01
C LEU A 109 23.17 13.57 -0.73
N ASN A 110 22.32 12.55 -0.64
CA ASN A 110 22.18 11.67 0.52
C ASN A 110 21.91 12.49 1.81
N ILE A 111 20.90 13.35 1.77
CA ILE A 111 20.43 14.15 2.91
C ILE A 111 19.10 13.55 3.38
N LYS A 112 19.21 12.60 4.32
CA LYS A 112 18.10 11.74 4.74
C LYS A 112 16.90 12.54 5.28
N ASP A 113 17.16 13.48 6.18
CA ASP A 113 16.09 14.22 6.87
C ASP A 113 15.30 15.12 5.90
N LEU A 114 15.99 15.74 4.93
CA LEU A 114 15.34 16.51 3.86
C LEU A 114 14.51 15.61 2.93
N LEU A 115 15.01 14.41 2.63
CA LEU A 115 14.28 13.43 1.82
C LEU A 115 13.02 12.96 2.55
N GLU A 116 13.10 12.66 3.85
CA GLU A 116 11.94 12.31 4.67
C GLU A 116 10.92 13.45 4.74
N LEU A 117 11.36 14.70 4.98
CA LEU A 117 10.50 15.88 5.03
C LEU A 117 9.73 16.09 3.71
N THR A 118 10.44 16.03 2.59
CA THR A 118 9.84 16.25 1.25
C THR A 118 8.93 15.10 0.82
N THR A 119 9.27 13.85 1.12
CA THR A 119 8.41 12.69 0.83
C THR A 119 7.17 12.67 1.72
N GLN A 120 7.28 13.09 3.00
CA GLN A 120 6.13 13.25 3.88
C GLN A 120 5.14 14.28 3.35
N LYS A 121 5.62 15.42 2.81
CA LYS A 121 4.77 16.42 2.17
C LYS A 121 3.97 15.84 0.99
N VAL A 122 4.58 14.97 0.18
CA VAL A 122 3.90 14.26 -0.91
C VAL A 122 2.85 13.30 -0.35
N ALA A 123 3.19 12.54 0.69
CA ALA A 123 2.27 11.62 1.36
C ALA A 123 1.04 12.35 1.94
N ASP A 124 1.24 13.48 2.61
CA ASP A 124 0.16 14.32 3.14
C ASP A 124 -0.70 14.93 2.03
N THR A 125 -0.09 15.20 0.87
CA THR A 125 -0.82 15.64 -0.31
C THR A 125 -1.69 14.51 -0.87
N ILE A 126 -1.23 13.26 -0.83
CA ILE A 126 -2.02 12.11 -1.28
C ILE A 126 -3.13 11.76 -0.29
N LYS A 127 -2.86 11.92 1.01
CA LYS A 127 -3.78 11.54 2.09
C LYS A 127 -5.14 12.21 1.93
N GLY A 128 -6.19 11.38 1.93
CA GLY A 128 -7.58 11.82 1.84
C GLY A 128 -8.04 12.25 0.44
N LYS A 129 -7.20 12.17 -0.59
CA LYS A 129 -7.62 12.38 -1.99
C LYS A 129 -8.11 11.08 -2.63
N THR A 130 -9.09 11.19 -3.51
CA THR A 130 -9.52 10.04 -4.34
C THR A 130 -8.48 9.74 -5.43
N PRO A 131 -8.46 8.51 -5.99
CA PRO A 131 -7.59 8.16 -7.10
C PRO A 131 -7.67 9.14 -8.28
N GLU A 132 -8.86 9.65 -8.61
CA GLU A 132 -9.07 10.63 -9.68
C GLU A 132 -8.43 11.98 -9.36
N GLN A 133 -8.56 12.44 -8.11
CA GLN A 133 -7.94 13.69 -7.65
C GLN A 133 -6.42 13.58 -7.66
N ILE A 134 -5.86 12.45 -7.21
CA ILE A 134 -4.43 12.16 -7.25
C ILE A 134 -3.93 12.18 -8.71
N ARG A 135 -4.60 11.45 -9.61
CA ARG A 135 -4.20 11.43 -11.03
C ARG A 135 -4.21 12.82 -11.65
N LYS A 136 -5.24 13.62 -11.36
CA LYS A 136 -5.32 15.00 -11.84
C LYS A 136 -4.19 15.87 -11.27
N TYR A 137 -3.87 15.72 -9.98
CA TYR A 137 -2.84 16.50 -9.31
C TYR A 137 -1.43 16.20 -9.85
N PHE A 138 -1.10 14.92 -9.98
CA PHE A 138 0.22 14.47 -10.45
C PHE A 138 0.31 14.30 -11.96
N TYR A 139 -0.70 14.75 -12.72
CA TYR A 139 -0.77 14.63 -14.18
C TYR A 139 -0.56 13.18 -14.68
N ILE A 140 -1.06 12.20 -13.91
CA ILE A 140 -0.95 10.77 -14.23
C ILE A 140 -2.04 10.41 -15.23
N LYS A 141 -1.63 9.80 -16.36
CA LYS A 141 -2.56 9.31 -17.38
C LYS A 141 -3.38 8.14 -16.83
N LYS A 142 -4.70 8.15 -17.07
CA LYS A 142 -5.56 6.98 -16.83
C LYS A 142 -5.27 5.92 -17.90
N ASP A 143 -4.71 4.81 -17.47
CA ASP A 143 -4.30 3.65 -18.28
C ASP A 143 -5.13 2.39 -18.03
N PHE A 144 -5.95 2.38 -16.97
CA PHE A 144 -6.90 1.31 -16.68
C PHE A 144 -8.27 1.52 -17.34
N THR A 145 -8.90 0.43 -17.77
CA THR A 145 -10.33 0.45 -18.16
C THR A 145 -11.24 0.61 -16.94
N PRO A 146 -12.50 1.07 -17.10
CA PRO A 146 -13.46 1.12 -15.99
C PRO A 146 -13.66 -0.22 -15.29
N GLU A 147 -13.61 -1.33 -16.04
CA GLU A 147 -13.73 -2.69 -15.51
C GLU A 147 -12.52 -3.05 -14.65
N GLU A 148 -11.30 -2.78 -15.11
CA GLU A 148 -10.08 -3.02 -14.35
C GLU A 148 -10.02 -2.19 -13.06
N GLU A 149 -10.46 -0.92 -13.12
CA GLU A 149 -10.55 -0.08 -11.92
C GLU A 149 -11.56 -0.61 -10.91
N ALA A 150 -12.73 -1.05 -11.37
CA ALA A 150 -13.73 -1.64 -10.50
C ALA A 150 -13.20 -2.89 -9.81
N GLU A 151 -12.48 -3.76 -10.54
CA GLU A 151 -11.85 -4.95 -9.95
C GLU A 151 -10.74 -4.60 -8.94
N ILE A 152 -9.96 -3.53 -9.16
CA ILE A 152 -8.92 -3.07 -8.22
C ILE A 152 -9.53 -2.38 -6.99
N MET A 153 -10.68 -1.70 -7.16
CA MET A 153 -11.39 -1.02 -6.07
C MET A 153 -12.20 -1.97 -5.19
N LYS A 154 -12.43 -3.23 -5.61
CA LYS A 154 -13.08 -4.23 -4.77
C LYS A 154 -12.19 -4.54 -3.57
N GLU A 155 -12.70 -4.27 -2.38
CA GLU A 155 -12.07 -4.72 -1.15
C GLU A 155 -12.02 -6.26 -1.13
N LYS A 156 -10.91 -6.81 -0.65
CA LYS A 156 -10.69 -8.25 -0.55
C LYS A 156 -10.47 -8.66 0.89
N ILE A 157 -11.04 -9.80 1.24
CA ILE A 157 -10.93 -10.47 2.52
C ILE A 157 -10.16 -11.75 2.34
N THR A 158 -9.13 -11.95 3.16
CA THR A 158 -8.32 -13.16 3.13
C THR A 158 -8.93 -14.22 4.04
N LEU A 159 -9.28 -15.38 3.49
CA LEU A 159 -9.80 -16.54 4.21
C LEU A 159 -8.74 -17.64 4.26
N LYS A 160 -8.62 -18.34 5.38
CA LYS A 160 -7.71 -19.48 5.53
C LYS A 160 -8.48 -20.77 5.84
N SER A 161 -8.36 -21.78 4.99
CA SER A 161 -8.99 -23.08 5.19
C SER A 161 -8.34 -23.90 6.31
N CYS A 162 -8.98 -24.99 6.72
CA CYS A 162 -8.50 -25.86 7.81
C CYS A 162 -7.20 -26.60 7.49
N ASP A 163 -6.94 -26.88 6.21
CA ASP A 163 -5.70 -27.45 5.67
C ASP A 163 -4.63 -26.37 5.38
N GLY A 164 -4.94 -25.10 5.67
CA GLY A 164 -3.98 -24.01 5.70
C GLY A 164 -3.83 -23.22 4.41
N GLU A 165 -4.61 -23.53 3.37
CA GLU A 165 -4.63 -22.76 2.13
C GLU A 165 -5.30 -21.39 2.33
N ILE A 166 -4.87 -20.41 1.53
CA ILE A 166 -5.28 -19.01 1.63
C ILE A 166 -6.06 -18.62 0.38
N PHE A 167 -7.17 -17.91 0.58
CA PHE A 167 -8.07 -17.44 -0.46
C PHE A 167 -8.30 -15.94 -0.31
N ASP A 168 -8.00 -15.15 -1.34
CA ASP A 168 -8.39 -13.74 -1.40
C ASP A 168 -9.76 -13.62 -2.09
N VAL A 169 -10.75 -13.16 -1.35
CA VAL A 169 -12.16 -13.17 -1.75
C VAL A 169 -12.70 -11.75 -1.72
N ASP A 170 -13.39 -11.33 -2.77
CA ASP A 170 -14.06 -10.02 -2.80
C ASP A 170 -14.98 -9.88 -1.57
N GLU A 171 -14.96 -8.73 -0.90
CA GLU A 171 -15.69 -8.49 0.34
C GLU A 171 -17.19 -8.75 0.14
N ALA A 172 -17.78 -8.30 -0.97
CA ALA A 172 -19.18 -8.55 -1.30
C ALA A 172 -19.53 -10.06 -1.35
N VAL A 173 -18.60 -10.90 -1.80
CA VAL A 173 -18.71 -12.36 -1.83
C VAL A 173 -18.56 -12.94 -0.42
N ALA A 174 -17.61 -12.44 0.37
CA ALA A 174 -17.42 -12.84 1.75
C ALA A 174 -18.63 -12.48 2.64
N LEU A 175 -19.27 -11.33 2.40
CA LEU A 175 -20.45 -10.83 3.12
C LEU A 175 -21.73 -11.68 2.89
N GLN A 176 -21.71 -12.63 1.95
CA GLN A 176 -22.75 -13.66 1.87
C GLN A 176 -22.77 -14.58 3.11
N SER A 177 -21.62 -14.72 3.78
CA SER A 177 -21.51 -15.37 5.08
C SER A 177 -21.82 -14.36 6.19
N ARG A 178 -22.85 -14.63 6.98
CA ARG A 178 -23.13 -13.80 8.17
C ARG A 178 -22.04 -13.94 9.22
N THR A 179 -21.45 -15.12 9.37
CA THR A 179 -20.32 -15.35 10.27
C THR A 179 -19.15 -14.42 9.92
N ILE A 180 -18.73 -14.41 8.64
CA ILE A 180 -17.64 -13.53 8.18
C ILE A 180 -18.04 -12.06 8.30
N LYS A 181 -19.29 -11.72 7.96
CA LYS A 181 -19.80 -10.35 8.12
C LYS A 181 -19.63 -9.84 9.56
N HIS A 182 -20.00 -10.62 10.56
CA HIS A 182 -19.84 -10.22 11.96
C HIS A 182 -18.36 -10.07 12.36
N ILE A 183 -17.47 -10.94 11.85
CA ILE A 183 -16.02 -10.83 12.08
C ILE A 183 -15.45 -9.53 11.52
N ILE A 184 -15.93 -9.10 10.34
CA ILE A 184 -15.54 -7.83 9.72
C ILE A 184 -16.07 -6.64 10.53
N GLU A 185 -17.35 -6.68 10.93
CA GLU A 185 -18.00 -5.64 11.75
C GLU A 185 -17.30 -5.46 13.12
N ASP A 186 -16.79 -6.55 13.70
CA ASP A 186 -16.03 -6.55 14.96
C ASP A 186 -14.55 -6.12 14.78
N GLY A 187 -14.13 -5.73 13.58
CA GLY A 187 -12.76 -5.28 13.29
C GLY A 187 -11.71 -6.39 13.37
N CYS A 188 -12.11 -7.66 13.29
CA CYS A 188 -11.23 -8.82 13.41
C CYS A 188 -10.68 -9.31 12.05
N ALA A 189 -10.83 -8.51 10.99
CA ALA A 189 -10.45 -8.86 9.61
C ALA A 189 -9.07 -8.33 9.18
N ASP A 190 -8.29 -7.75 10.09
CA ASP A 190 -6.94 -7.23 9.81
C ASP A 190 -5.94 -8.34 9.38
N ASN A 191 -6.27 -9.60 9.67
CA ASN A 191 -5.49 -10.78 9.30
C ASN A 191 -6.39 -11.81 8.60
N ALA A 192 -5.78 -12.84 8.01
CA ALA A 192 -6.51 -13.95 7.40
C ALA A 192 -7.51 -14.59 8.38
N ILE A 193 -8.79 -14.63 8.01
CA ILE A 193 -9.87 -15.19 8.82
C ILE A 193 -9.78 -16.72 8.77
N PRO A 194 -9.50 -17.41 9.89
CA PRO A 194 -9.36 -18.86 9.89
C PRO A 194 -10.72 -19.55 9.87
N LEU A 195 -10.87 -20.52 8.98
CA LEU A 195 -12.04 -21.38 8.83
C LEU A 195 -11.66 -22.83 9.18
N PRO A 196 -11.49 -23.16 10.48
CA PRO A 196 -10.94 -24.45 10.94
C PRO A 196 -11.80 -25.67 10.59
N ASN A 197 -13.06 -25.48 10.18
CA ASN A 197 -13.98 -26.57 9.85
C ASN A 197 -14.24 -26.72 8.35
N VAL A 198 -13.52 -25.98 7.50
CA VAL A 198 -13.74 -25.99 6.05
C VAL A 198 -12.42 -26.27 5.33
N LYS A 199 -12.35 -27.38 4.60
CA LYS A 199 -11.20 -27.73 3.74
C LYS A 199 -11.14 -26.79 2.53
N SER A 200 -9.94 -26.59 1.98
CA SER A 200 -9.68 -25.80 0.78
C SER A 200 -10.63 -26.12 -0.39
N GLN A 201 -10.76 -27.40 -0.74
CA GLN A 201 -11.60 -27.86 -1.85
C GLN A 201 -13.08 -27.47 -1.67
N THR A 202 -13.59 -27.62 -0.46
CA THR A 202 -14.95 -27.23 -0.09
C THR A 202 -15.10 -25.70 -0.09
N LEU A 203 -14.13 -24.99 0.48
CA LEU A 203 -14.13 -23.53 0.56
C LEU A 203 -14.12 -22.90 -0.83
N ALA A 204 -13.31 -23.41 -1.76
CA ALA A 204 -13.28 -22.94 -3.14
C ALA A 204 -14.65 -23.03 -3.83
N LYS A 205 -15.39 -24.11 -3.56
CA LYS A 205 -16.75 -24.31 -4.11
C LYS A 205 -17.76 -23.37 -3.46
N VAL A 206 -17.68 -23.17 -2.15
CA VAL A 206 -18.52 -22.22 -1.43
C VAL A 206 -18.27 -20.79 -1.90
N ILE A 207 -17.01 -20.38 -2.09
CA ILE A 207 -16.65 -19.07 -2.65
C ILE A 207 -17.23 -18.91 -4.06
N ALA A 208 -17.09 -19.93 -4.92
CA ALA A 208 -17.65 -19.89 -6.28
C ALA A 208 -19.19 -19.75 -6.27
N TYR A 209 -19.87 -20.44 -5.34
CA TYR A 209 -21.30 -20.29 -5.12
C TYR A 209 -21.68 -18.86 -4.73
N CYS A 210 -21.05 -18.33 -3.68
CA CYS A 210 -21.30 -16.97 -3.21
C CYS A 210 -21.04 -15.94 -4.32
N LYS A 211 -19.94 -16.11 -5.09
CA LYS A 211 -19.59 -15.24 -6.21
C LYS A 211 -20.69 -15.22 -7.27
N LYS A 212 -21.19 -16.38 -7.67
CA LYS A 212 -22.26 -16.49 -8.66
C LYS A 212 -23.55 -15.78 -8.21
N HIS A 213 -23.87 -15.86 -6.92
CA HIS A 213 -25.05 -15.21 -6.33
C HIS A 213 -24.89 -13.69 -6.26
N VAL A 214 -23.70 -13.18 -5.92
CA VAL A 214 -23.41 -11.74 -5.93
C VAL A 214 -23.51 -11.18 -7.35
N GLU A 215 -22.82 -11.79 -8.32
CA GLU A 215 -22.85 -11.35 -9.73
C GLU A 215 -24.26 -11.31 -10.31
N THR A 216 -25.11 -12.28 -9.93
CA THR A 216 -26.50 -12.34 -10.42
C THR A 216 -27.41 -11.32 -9.74
N SER A 217 -27.07 -10.90 -8.51
CA SER A 217 -27.79 -9.84 -7.79
C SER A 217 -27.43 -8.43 -8.28
N GLU A 218 -26.22 -8.25 -8.81
CA GLU A 218 -25.71 -6.99 -9.36
C GLU A 218 -26.05 -6.82 -10.86
N GLY A 219 -26.25 -7.93 -11.59
CA GLY A 219 -26.65 -7.93 -13.00
C GLY A 219 -28.16 -7.97 -13.24
N ASN A 220 -28.59 -7.70 -14.48
CA ASN A 220 -29.99 -7.83 -14.92
C ASN A 220 -30.43 -9.31 -15.13
N GLY A 221 -29.82 -10.23 -14.37
CA GLY A 221 -29.99 -11.68 -14.49
C GLY A 221 -31.40 -12.11 -14.07
N ARG A 222 -31.99 -13.05 -14.82
CA ARG A 222 -33.31 -13.59 -14.46
C ARG A 222 -33.16 -14.55 -13.28
N ARG A 223 -33.92 -14.33 -12.22
CA ARG A 223 -33.99 -15.17 -11.01
C ARG A 223 -34.17 -16.67 -11.34
N GLU A 224 -34.89 -16.98 -12.41
CA GLU A 224 -35.13 -18.35 -12.90
C GLU A 224 -33.86 -19.06 -13.38
N ASP A 225 -32.88 -18.34 -13.94
CA ASP A 225 -31.63 -18.93 -14.43
C ASP A 225 -30.69 -19.26 -13.27
N LEU A 226 -30.74 -18.47 -12.19
CA LEU A 226 -30.02 -18.76 -10.95
C LEU A 226 -30.58 -20.00 -10.25
N ASP A 227 -31.91 -20.12 -10.14
CA ASP A 227 -32.54 -21.29 -9.52
C ASP A 227 -32.21 -22.60 -10.28
N LYS A 228 -32.09 -22.55 -11.62
CA LYS A 228 -31.62 -23.70 -12.42
C LYS A 228 -30.16 -24.01 -12.17
N TRP A 229 -29.32 -22.99 -12.12
CA TRP A 229 -27.89 -23.17 -11.84
C TRP A 229 -27.67 -23.74 -10.44
N ASP A 230 -28.43 -23.28 -9.45
CA ASP A 230 -28.40 -23.79 -8.08
C ASP A 230 -28.70 -25.28 -8.01
N ALA A 231 -29.71 -25.75 -8.76
CA ALA A 231 -30.06 -27.17 -8.84
C ALA A 231 -28.93 -28.01 -9.44
N VAL A 232 -28.27 -27.50 -10.49
CA VAL A 232 -27.11 -28.18 -11.10
C VAL A 232 -25.90 -28.17 -10.18
N PHE A 233 -25.66 -27.07 -9.45
CA PHE A 233 -24.52 -26.93 -8.56
C PHE A 233 -24.52 -27.96 -7.42
N VAL A 234 -25.70 -28.31 -6.91
CA VAL A 234 -25.85 -29.31 -5.83
C VAL A 234 -25.97 -30.75 -6.32
N LYS A 235 -26.06 -30.97 -7.63
CA LYS A 235 -26.08 -32.30 -8.22
C LYS A 235 -24.67 -32.91 -8.20
N VAL A 236 -24.25 -33.30 -7.01
CA VAL A 236 -22.96 -33.93 -6.69
C VAL A 236 -23.21 -35.14 -5.78
N GLY A 237 -22.23 -36.03 -5.68
CA GLY A 237 -22.29 -37.20 -4.79
C GLY A 237 -22.59 -36.84 -3.34
N GLN A 238 -23.25 -37.76 -2.62
CA GLN A 238 -23.83 -37.49 -1.31
C GLN A 238 -22.82 -36.96 -0.30
N TYR A 239 -21.60 -37.50 -0.32
CA TYR A 239 -20.52 -37.07 0.55
C TYR A 239 -20.14 -35.60 0.31
N THR A 240 -19.94 -35.22 -0.95
CA THR A 240 -19.56 -33.85 -1.32
C THR A 240 -20.69 -32.87 -1.03
N LEU A 241 -21.94 -33.27 -1.27
CA LEU A 241 -23.09 -32.45 -0.89
C LEU A 241 -23.16 -32.23 0.62
N PHE A 242 -22.91 -33.27 1.42
CA PHE A 242 -22.87 -33.15 2.87
C PHE A 242 -21.77 -32.19 3.35
N GLU A 243 -20.57 -32.25 2.76
CA GLU A 243 -19.50 -31.27 3.05
C GLU A 243 -19.92 -29.84 2.70
N TYR A 244 -20.61 -29.62 1.58
CA TYR A 244 -21.12 -28.30 1.20
C TYR A 244 -22.15 -27.78 2.21
N ILE A 245 -23.08 -28.65 2.66
CA ILE A 245 -24.10 -28.31 3.65
C ILE A 245 -23.47 -27.93 4.99
N LEU A 246 -22.48 -28.71 5.45
CA LEU A 246 -21.77 -28.40 6.70
C LEU A 246 -21.02 -27.07 6.62
N ALA A 247 -20.31 -26.81 5.52
CA ALA A 247 -19.61 -25.55 5.33
C ALA A 247 -20.57 -24.35 5.25
N ALA A 248 -21.68 -24.48 4.52
CA ALA A 248 -22.69 -23.42 4.41
C ALA A 248 -23.36 -23.11 5.75
N ASN A 249 -23.66 -24.14 6.56
CA ASN A 249 -24.16 -23.97 7.93
C ASN A 249 -23.15 -23.26 8.83
N TYR A 250 -21.89 -23.72 8.81
CA TYR A 250 -20.83 -23.13 9.62
C TYR A 250 -20.59 -21.65 9.29
N LEU A 251 -20.66 -21.30 8.00
CA LEU A 251 -20.52 -19.93 7.52
C LEU A 251 -21.82 -19.11 7.59
N ASP A 252 -22.93 -19.69 8.05
CA ASP A 252 -24.27 -19.06 8.06
C ASP A 252 -24.57 -18.35 6.72
N ILE A 253 -24.38 -19.11 5.63
CA ILE A 253 -24.71 -18.66 4.28
C ILE A 253 -26.20 -18.90 4.07
N LYS A 254 -26.93 -17.84 3.73
CA LYS A 254 -28.35 -17.95 3.37
C LYS A 254 -28.48 -18.78 2.10
N SER A 255 -28.70 -20.07 2.25
CA SER A 255 -29.00 -20.92 1.12
C SER A 255 -30.39 -21.54 1.20
N LYS A 256 -31.07 -21.57 0.06
CA LYS A 256 -32.25 -22.40 -0.17
C LYS A 256 -31.92 -23.91 -0.19
N TYR A 257 -30.64 -24.29 -0.13
CA TYR A 257 -30.15 -25.67 -0.23
C TYR A 257 -30.66 -26.63 0.84
N PHE A 258 -31.06 -26.13 2.01
CA PHE A 258 -31.68 -27.00 3.03
C PHE A 258 -33.00 -27.63 2.58
N ASN A 259 -33.56 -27.19 1.44
CA ASN A 259 -34.81 -27.69 0.87
C ASN A 259 -34.70 -28.23 -0.58
N ILE A 260 -33.51 -28.28 -1.19
CA ILE A 260 -33.35 -28.83 -2.55
C ILE A 260 -33.14 -30.34 -2.43
N LYS A 261 -34.00 -31.14 -3.08
CA LYS A 261 -33.82 -32.60 -3.17
C LYS A 261 -32.60 -32.88 -4.05
N ASN A 262 -31.58 -33.52 -3.49
CA ASN A 262 -30.51 -34.11 -4.29
C ASN A 262 -31.08 -35.32 -5.05
N ASP A 263 -31.11 -35.26 -6.37
CA ASP A 263 -31.60 -36.33 -7.25
C ASP A 263 -30.45 -37.16 -7.86
N PHE A 264 -29.25 -37.07 -7.28
CA PHE A 264 -28.07 -37.85 -7.65
C PHE A 264 -28.36 -39.35 -7.56
N THR A 265 -28.14 -40.05 -8.66
CA THR A 265 -28.46 -41.47 -8.79
C THR A 265 -27.34 -42.36 -8.24
N PRO A 266 -27.64 -43.61 -7.83
CA PRO A 266 -26.63 -44.56 -7.41
C PRO A 266 -25.57 -44.86 -8.49
N GLU A 267 -25.96 -44.90 -9.77
CA GLU A 267 -25.00 -45.10 -10.87
C GLU A 267 -24.03 -43.92 -11.02
N GLU A 268 -24.53 -42.68 -10.86
CA GLU A 268 -23.69 -41.46 -10.86
C GLU A 268 -22.74 -41.44 -9.65
N GLU A 269 -23.14 -42.01 -8.51
CA GLU A 269 -22.31 -42.12 -7.29
C GLU A 269 -21.17 -43.11 -7.46
N GLU A 270 -21.43 -44.27 -8.08
CA GLU A 270 -20.38 -45.24 -8.42
C GLU A 270 -19.38 -44.68 -9.45
N GLU A 271 -19.86 -43.87 -10.40
CA GLU A 271 -19.01 -43.23 -11.41
C GLU A 271 -18.14 -42.11 -10.81
N GLU A 272 -18.67 -41.30 -9.90
CA GLU A 272 -17.90 -40.25 -9.22
C GLU A 272 -16.81 -40.85 -8.31
N VAL A 273 -17.14 -41.91 -7.56
CA VAL A 273 -16.16 -42.63 -6.72
C VAL A 273 -15.06 -43.21 -7.59
N ARG A 274 -15.40 -43.78 -8.76
CA ARG A 274 -14.43 -44.31 -9.72
C ARG A 274 -13.52 -43.22 -10.27
N ASN A 275 -14.06 -42.05 -10.61
CA ASN A 275 -13.30 -40.92 -11.16
C ASN A 275 -12.39 -40.23 -10.14
N LYS A 276 -12.65 -40.38 -8.83
CA LYS A 276 -11.77 -39.88 -7.75
C LYS A 276 -10.68 -40.89 -7.32
N ALA A 277 -10.79 -42.14 -7.75
CA ALA A 277 -9.89 -43.23 -7.35
C ALA A 277 -8.69 -43.44 -8.31
N PHE A 278 -8.54 -42.60 -9.34
CA PHE A 278 -7.43 -42.59 -10.30
C PHE A 278 -6.70 -41.25 -10.32
#